data_AF-A0A3D3ZTE1-F1
#
_entry.id   AF-A0A3D3ZTE1-F1
#
_cell.length_a   1.000
_cell.length_b   1.000
_cell.length_c   1.000
_cell.angle_alpha   90.00
_cell.angle_beta   90.00
_cell.angle_gamma   90.00
#
_symmetry.space_group_name_H-M   'P 1'
#
loop_
_entity.id
_entity.type
_entity.pdbx_description
1 polymer ?
#
loop_
_entity_poly.entity_id
_entity_poly.type
_entity_poly.pdbx_seq_one_letter_code
_entity_poly.pdbx_strand_id
1 'polypeptide(L)'
;LAGLRDSAPPTINDDPTSSDLAAATGIVTNFAGPSNPDGAAWGDVRYFGITSDASTDAAMEFVTYSMNEGYGATLAIAPEGKFPVRRGTSDNPSAFSELWATLDVGVDRRAPLGELYDASMIEEIVGGLDVAQRWGVEDGQLSAASKVINSQVINRYVREYIDGERDAAATVAALNEAIAAVE
;
A
#
# COMPACT_ATOMS: atom_id res chain seq x y z
N LEU A 1 15.33 7.50 4.46
CA LEU A 1 16.14 7.12 3.28
C LEU A 1 16.90 8.33 2.73
N ALA A 2 16.24 9.44 2.42
CA ALA A 2 16.85 10.59 1.75
C ALA A 2 17.38 11.72 2.67
N GLY A 3 17.82 11.43 3.90
CA GLY A 3 18.39 12.49 4.75
C GLY A 3 17.43 13.60 5.22
N LEU A 4 16.11 13.40 5.13
CA LEU A 4 15.09 14.44 5.39
C LEU A 4 14.61 14.58 6.85
N ARG A 5 15.11 13.73 7.75
CA ARG A 5 14.70 13.67 9.16
C ARG A 5 15.90 13.58 10.09
N ASP A 6 16.10 14.59 10.94
CA ASP A 6 17.25 14.72 11.85
C ASP A 6 17.24 13.68 12.97
N SER A 7 16.05 13.30 13.44
CA SER A 7 15.89 12.28 14.48
C SER A 7 16.11 10.84 13.99
N ALA A 8 16.23 10.63 12.68
CA ALA A 8 16.47 9.31 12.07
C ALA A 8 17.30 9.46 10.78
N PRO A 9 18.57 9.91 10.89
CA PRO A 9 19.40 10.16 9.73
C PRO A 9 19.81 8.85 9.03
N PRO A 10 20.06 8.86 7.71
CA PRO A 10 20.73 7.76 7.03
C PRO A 10 22.13 7.54 7.61
N THR A 11 22.60 6.28 7.57
CA THR A 11 23.90 5.87 8.11
C THR A 11 24.79 5.22 7.05
N ILE A 12 24.59 5.56 5.77
CA ILE A 12 25.35 4.99 4.65
C ILE A 12 26.74 5.63 4.50
N ASN A 13 26.89 6.89 4.95
CA ASN A 13 28.12 7.67 4.92
C ASN A 13 28.10 8.68 6.11
N ASP A 14 29.11 9.56 6.17
CA ASP A 14 29.27 10.56 7.25
C ASP A 14 28.35 11.79 7.12
N ASP A 15 27.59 11.92 6.03
CA ASP A 15 26.63 13.01 5.81
C ASP A 15 25.21 12.57 6.21
N PRO A 16 24.68 13.04 7.36
CA PRO A 16 23.35 12.67 7.84
C PRO A 16 22.22 13.27 7.00
N THR A 17 22.53 14.06 5.97
CA THR A 17 21.57 14.67 5.04
C THR A 17 21.64 14.11 3.63
N SER A 18 22.56 13.16 3.38
CA SER A 18 22.77 12.56 2.07
C SER A 18 21.55 11.76 1.57
N SER A 19 21.33 11.79 0.26
CA SER A 19 20.36 10.96 -0.46
C SER A 19 20.95 9.62 -0.94
N ASP A 20 22.22 9.33 -0.68
CA ASP A 20 22.92 8.15 -1.17
C ASP A 20 22.21 6.84 -0.79
N LEU A 21 21.62 6.80 0.42
CA LEU A 21 20.87 5.63 0.86
C LEU A 21 19.61 5.43 0.01
N ALA A 22 18.89 6.50 -0.33
CA ALA A 22 17.73 6.41 -1.22
C ALA A 22 18.16 5.92 -2.62
N ALA A 23 19.25 6.46 -3.17
CA ALA A 23 19.81 6.06 -4.46
C ALA A 23 20.33 4.61 -4.48
N ALA A 24 20.77 4.08 -3.34
CA ALA A 24 21.25 2.70 -3.20
C ALA A 24 20.13 1.69 -2.89
N THR A 25 18.90 2.15 -2.65
CA THR A 25 17.76 1.30 -2.30
C THR A 25 16.75 1.21 -3.44
N GLY A 26 16.20 0.01 -3.65
CA GLY A 26 15.04 -0.22 -4.51
C GLY A 26 13.77 -0.44 -3.69
N ILE A 27 12.66 -0.61 -4.41
CA ILE A 27 11.37 -0.99 -3.83
C ILE A 27 11.00 -2.37 -4.37
N VAL A 28 10.32 -3.17 -3.55
CA VAL A 28 9.75 -4.45 -3.95
C VAL A 28 8.24 -4.35 -3.78
N THR A 29 7.52 -4.30 -4.90
CA THR A 29 6.06 -4.16 -4.92
C THR A 29 5.32 -5.50 -4.98
N ASN A 30 6.02 -6.57 -5.38
CA ASN A 30 5.44 -7.89 -5.63
C ASN A 30 6.26 -9.02 -4.98
N PHE A 31 5.55 -10.01 -4.43
CA PHE A 31 6.13 -11.26 -3.93
C PHE A 31 5.67 -12.43 -4.79
N ALA A 32 6.61 -13.23 -5.29
CA ALA A 32 6.33 -14.43 -6.09
C ALA A 32 6.75 -15.70 -5.36
N GLY A 33 6.09 -16.81 -5.70
CA GLY A 33 6.38 -18.13 -5.12
C GLY A 33 6.03 -19.26 -6.09
N PRO A 34 6.38 -20.51 -5.75
CA PRO A 34 6.24 -21.66 -6.68
C PRO A 34 4.81 -21.86 -7.23
N SER A 35 3.78 -21.46 -6.47
CA SER A 35 2.37 -21.59 -6.86
C SER A 35 1.81 -20.34 -7.57
N ASN A 36 2.53 -19.22 -7.56
CA ASN A 36 2.19 -18.01 -8.29
C ASN A 36 3.49 -17.33 -8.76
N PRO A 37 4.06 -17.76 -9.91
CA PRO A 37 5.32 -17.24 -10.41
C PRO A 37 5.22 -15.78 -10.90
N ASP A 38 4.02 -15.34 -11.29
CA ASP A 38 3.74 -13.96 -11.70
C ASP A 38 3.70 -13.00 -10.49
N GLY A 39 3.60 -13.55 -9.29
CA GLY A 39 3.62 -12.83 -8.03
C GLY A 39 2.31 -12.15 -7.67
N ALA A 40 2.27 -11.60 -6.46
CA ALA A 40 1.14 -10.85 -5.94
C ALA A 40 1.64 -9.61 -5.20
N ALA A 41 0.94 -8.50 -5.38
CA ALA A 41 1.14 -7.30 -4.59
C ALA A 41 0.20 -7.31 -3.38
N TRP A 42 0.71 -6.90 -2.22
CA TRP A 42 -0.14 -6.55 -1.08
C TRP A 42 -0.51 -5.08 -1.16
N GLY A 43 -1.80 -4.77 -1.00
CA GLY A 43 -2.29 -3.40 -0.99
C GLY A 43 -3.35 -3.20 0.09
N ASP A 44 -3.30 -2.05 0.75
CA ASP A 44 -4.37 -1.54 1.61
C ASP A 44 -5.06 -0.38 0.89
N VAL A 45 -6.32 -0.61 0.50
CA VAL A 45 -7.14 0.38 -0.21
C VAL A 45 -8.15 0.99 0.75
N ARG A 46 -8.12 2.32 0.87
CA ARG A 46 -9.08 3.09 1.66
C ARG A 46 -10.26 3.50 0.79
N TYR A 47 -11.47 3.22 1.27
CA TYR A 47 -12.71 3.51 0.57
C TYR A 47 -13.49 4.61 1.28
N PHE A 48 -14.14 5.48 0.51
CA PHE A 48 -15.24 6.31 1.01
C PHE A 48 -16.51 5.46 1.06
N GLY A 49 -17.13 5.37 2.23
CA GLY A 49 -18.46 4.77 2.41
C GLY A 49 -19.49 5.84 2.73
N ILE A 50 -20.61 5.83 2.02
CA ILE A 50 -21.78 6.67 2.33
C ILE A 50 -22.82 5.76 2.97
N THR A 51 -23.20 6.05 4.21
CA THR A 51 -24.21 5.26 4.93
C THR A 51 -25.61 5.59 4.42
N SER A 52 -26.56 4.66 4.61
CA SER A 52 -27.94 4.82 4.11
C SER A 52 -28.73 5.95 4.77
N ASP A 53 -28.27 6.44 5.92
CA ASP A 53 -28.86 7.51 6.72
C ASP A 53 -28.08 8.83 6.62
N ALA A 54 -27.04 8.88 5.78
CA ALA A 54 -26.28 10.10 5.53
C ALA A 54 -27.08 11.15 4.73
N SER A 55 -26.62 12.39 4.77
CA SER A 55 -27.01 13.39 3.77
C SER A 55 -26.37 13.03 2.42
N THR A 56 -26.97 12.09 1.70
CA THR A 56 -26.39 11.42 0.52
C THR A 56 -25.87 12.40 -0.52
N ASP A 57 -26.65 13.42 -0.89
CA ASP A 57 -26.26 14.38 -1.94
C ASP A 57 -24.97 15.13 -1.55
N ALA A 58 -24.95 15.72 -0.35
CA ALA A 58 -23.76 16.41 0.16
C ALA A 58 -22.56 15.47 0.32
N ALA A 59 -22.77 14.22 0.73
CA ALA A 59 -21.71 13.23 0.83
C ALA A 59 -21.14 12.87 -0.55
N MET A 60 -21.99 12.71 -1.56
CA MET A 60 -21.57 12.47 -2.95
C MET A 60 -20.79 13.66 -3.54
N GLU A 61 -21.21 14.89 -3.24
CA GLU A 61 -20.46 16.10 -3.63
C GLU A 61 -19.07 16.11 -2.99
N PHE A 62 -18.98 15.80 -1.69
CA PHE A 62 -17.69 15.74 -0.98
C PHE A 62 -16.76 14.66 -1.54
N VAL A 63 -17.27 13.45 -1.82
CA VAL A 63 -16.48 12.38 -2.45
C VAL A 63 -16.02 12.81 -3.84
N THR A 64 -16.90 13.43 -4.63
CA THR A 64 -16.56 13.93 -5.97
C THR A 64 -15.45 14.96 -5.90
N TYR A 65 -15.54 15.95 -5.00
CA TYR A 65 -14.48 16.93 -4.78
C TYR A 65 -13.17 16.24 -4.35
N SER A 66 -13.24 15.39 -3.32
CA SER A 66 -12.07 14.73 -2.73
C SER A 66 -11.33 13.82 -3.70
N MET A 67 -12.04 13.18 -4.63
CA MET A 67 -11.46 12.31 -5.65
C MET A 67 -11.06 13.04 -6.94
N ASN A 68 -11.31 14.36 -7.03
CA ASN A 68 -10.91 15.20 -8.16
C ASN A 68 -10.07 16.39 -7.65
N GLU A 69 -10.68 17.55 -7.49
CA GLU A 69 -10.01 18.82 -7.12
C GLU A 69 -9.24 18.70 -5.80
N GLY A 70 -9.82 18.04 -4.79
CA GLY A 70 -9.21 17.84 -3.48
C GLY A 70 -8.22 16.67 -3.40
N TYR A 71 -8.02 15.91 -4.47
CA TYR A 71 -7.28 14.65 -4.40
C TYR A 71 -5.80 14.86 -4.11
N GLY A 72 -5.17 15.85 -4.77
CA GLY A 72 -3.78 16.21 -4.51
C GLY A 72 -3.54 16.63 -3.05
N ALA A 73 -4.47 17.40 -2.48
CA ALA A 73 -4.39 17.78 -1.06
C ALA A 73 -4.50 16.56 -0.13
N THR A 74 -5.32 15.57 -0.48
CA THR A 74 -5.47 14.32 0.29
C THR A 74 -4.19 13.47 0.27
N LEU A 75 -3.56 13.38 -0.91
CA LEU A 75 -2.29 12.68 -1.10
C LEU A 75 -1.15 13.38 -0.33
N ALA A 76 -1.10 14.72 -0.37
CA ALA A 76 -0.09 15.54 0.30
C ALA A 76 -0.07 15.43 1.82
N ILE A 77 -1.09 14.84 2.45
CA ILE A 77 -1.11 14.59 3.90
C ILE A 77 0.01 13.61 4.31
N ALA A 78 0.29 12.60 3.49
CA ALA A 78 1.33 11.60 3.73
C ALA A 78 1.77 10.95 2.41
N PRO A 79 2.44 11.71 1.53
CA PRO A 79 2.75 11.27 0.16
C PRO A 79 3.62 10.01 0.13
N GLU A 80 4.44 9.75 1.16
CA GLU A 80 5.25 8.53 1.29
C GLU A 80 4.42 7.25 1.46
N GLY A 81 3.19 7.36 1.98
CA GLY A 81 2.33 6.21 2.30
C GLY A 81 0.97 6.23 1.62
N LYS A 82 0.65 7.28 0.85
CA LYS A 82 -0.61 7.42 0.13
C LYS A 82 -0.36 7.46 -1.37
N PHE A 83 -0.62 6.34 -2.02
CA PHE A 83 -0.47 6.20 -3.46
C PHE A 83 -1.80 6.45 -4.18
N PRO A 84 -1.76 7.04 -5.39
CA PRO A 84 -2.98 7.33 -6.12
C PRO A 84 -3.62 6.05 -6.69
N VAL A 85 -4.74 5.61 -6.11
CA VAL A 85 -5.58 4.53 -6.68
C VAL A 85 -6.32 4.97 -7.95
N ARG A 86 -6.65 6.27 -8.04
CA ARG A 86 -7.11 6.92 -9.27
C ARG A 86 -5.92 7.61 -9.93
N ARG A 87 -5.49 7.13 -11.10
CA ARG A 87 -4.29 7.64 -11.81
C ARG A 87 -4.48 8.98 -12.50
N GLY A 88 -5.71 9.28 -12.93
CA GLY A 88 -6.01 10.52 -13.63
C GLY A 88 -7.49 10.69 -13.94
N THR A 89 -7.76 11.48 -14.98
CA THR A 89 -9.09 11.74 -15.53
C THR A 89 -9.23 11.09 -16.91
N SER A 90 -10.42 11.18 -17.51
CA SER A 90 -10.63 10.75 -18.90
C SER A 90 -9.73 11.51 -19.89
N ASP A 91 -9.49 12.79 -19.60
CA ASP A 91 -8.82 13.71 -20.52
C ASP A 91 -7.30 13.72 -20.29
N ASN A 92 -6.86 13.41 -19.07
CA ASN A 92 -5.47 13.20 -18.72
C ASN A 92 -5.34 11.96 -17.81
N PRO A 93 -5.09 10.77 -18.39
CA PRO A 93 -5.03 9.50 -17.64
C PRO A 93 -3.94 9.40 -16.58
N SER A 94 -2.90 10.22 -16.66
CA SER A 94 -1.75 10.22 -15.73
C SER A 94 -1.75 11.40 -14.74
N ALA A 95 -2.75 12.29 -14.79
CA ALA A 95 -2.77 13.56 -14.06
C ALA A 95 -2.44 13.45 -12.56
N PHE A 96 -2.99 12.45 -11.87
CA PHE A 96 -2.79 12.29 -10.43
C PHE A 96 -1.51 11.55 -10.07
N SER A 97 -1.05 10.64 -10.92
CA SER A 97 0.26 10.00 -10.77
C SER A 97 1.39 11.04 -10.96
N GLU A 98 1.26 11.90 -11.97
CA GLU A 98 2.17 13.02 -12.20
C GLU A 98 2.15 14.02 -11.05
N LEU A 99 0.97 14.42 -10.58
CA LEU A 99 0.82 15.29 -9.41
C LEU A 99 1.47 14.65 -8.17
N TRP A 100 1.27 13.36 -7.94
CA TRP A 100 1.81 12.68 -6.77
C TRP A 100 3.35 12.74 -6.74
N ALA A 101 4.00 12.59 -7.90
CA ALA A 101 5.45 12.68 -8.02
C ALA A 101 6.03 14.07 -7.67
N THR A 102 5.22 15.13 -7.70
CA THR A 102 5.64 16.49 -7.32
C THR A 102 5.40 16.82 -5.85
N LEU A 103 4.76 15.93 -5.08
CA LEU A 103 4.47 16.18 -3.68
C LEU A 103 5.73 16.12 -2.82
N ASP A 104 5.84 17.09 -1.91
CA ASP A 104 6.90 17.16 -0.92
C ASP A 104 6.76 16.04 0.12
N VAL A 105 7.84 15.31 0.34
CA VAL A 105 8.01 14.33 1.42
C VAL A 105 9.02 14.82 2.45
N GLY A 106 9.03 14.24 3.64
CA GLY A 106 9.99 14.57 4.70
C GLY A 106 9.44 15.46 5.83
N VAL A 107 10.24 15.55 6.90
CA VAL A 107 9.83 16.15 8.18
C VAL A 107 10.57 17.46 8.43
N ASP A 108 11.88 17.39 8.67
CA ASP A 108 12.73 18.55 9.01
C ASP A 108 13.18 19.28 7.74
N ARG A 109 13.44 18.51 6.68
CA ARG A 109 13.62 18.98 5.31
C ARG A 109 12.54 18.36 4.43
N ARG A 110 12.21 19.04 3.36
CA ARG A 110 11.25 18.56 2.37
C ARG A 110 11.83 18.64 0.97
N ALA A 111 11.51 17.63 0.18
CA ALA A 111 11.83 17.56 -1.24
C ALA A 111 10.70 16.84 -1.97
N PRO A 112 10.43 17.17 -3.25
CA PRO A 112 9.52 16.42 -4.08
C PRO A 112 9.96 14.96 -4.24
N LEU A 113 9.00 14.02 -4.30
CA LEU A 113 9.27 12.60 -4.55
C LEU A 113 10.15 12.37 -5.78
N GLY A 114 9.89 13.09 -6.87
CA GLY A 114 10.65 13.00 -8.13
C GLY A 114 12.10 13.49 -8.05
N GLU A 115 12.51 14.18 -6.98
CA GLU A 115 13.92 14.50 -6.74
C GLU A 115 14.66 13.38 -6.01
N LEU A 116 13.92 12.44 -5.39
CA LEU A 116 14.46 11.38 -4.54
C LEU A 116 14.47 10.01 -5.23
N TYR A 117 13.52 9.80 -6.14
CA TYR A 117 13.34 8.55 -6.86
C TYR A 117 13.31 8.79 -8.37
N ASP A 118 13.97 7.91 -9.11
CA ASP A 118 13.88 7.91 -10.57
C ASP A 118 12.45 7.67 -11.04
N ALA A 119 12.12 8.19 -12.23
CA ALA A 119 10.79 8.04 -12.81
C ALA A 119 10.33 6.57 -12.90
N SER A 120 11.23 5.64 -13.22
CA SER A 120 10.91 4.20 -13.28
C SER A 120 10.50 3.63 -11.92
N MET A 121 11.05 4.16 -10.83
CA MET A 121 10.67 3.74 -9.48
C MET A 121 9.31 4.28 -9.07
N ILE A 122 9.01 5.54 -9.43
CA ILE A 122 7.66 6.11 -9.27
C ILE A 122 6.63 5.29 -10.04
N GLU A 123 6.95 4.92 -11.29
CA GLU A 123 6.10 4.07 -12.12
C GLU A 123 5.90 2.68 -11.51
N GLU A 124 6.96 2.06 -10.97
CA GLU A 124 6.88 0.76 -10.30
C GLU A 124 5.95 0.77 -9.08
N ILE A 125 6.05 1.82 -8.23
CA ILE A 125 5.18 2.01 -7.07
C ILE A 125 3.71 2.11 -7.50
N VAL A 126 3.42 2.98 -8.47
CA VAL A 126 2.05 3.19 -8.95
C VAL A 126 1.53 1.96 -9.71
N GLY A 127 2.43 1.25 -10.41
CA GLY A 127 2.18 0.03 -11.16
C GLY A 127 1.86 -1.18 -10.27
N GLY A 128 2.42 -1.26 -9.07
CA GLY A 128 2.15 -2.35 -8.13
C GLY A 128 0.66 -2.54 -7.80
N LEU A 129 -0.14 -1.46 -7.89
CA LEU A 129 -1.59 -1.53 -7.70
C LEU A 129 -2.34 -2.23 -8.87
N ASP A 130 -1.76 -2.35 -10.07
CA ASP A 130 -2.42 -3.00 -11.21
C ASP A 130 -2.62 -4.50 -11.01
N VAL A 131 -1.75 -5.11 -10.21
CA VAL A 131 -1.73 -6.55 -9.93
C VAL A 131 -2.17 -6.85 -8.49
N ALA A 132 -2.61 -5.83 -7.75
CA ALA A 132 -3.18 -6.02 -6.42
C ALA A 132 -4.57 -6.67 -6.54
N GLN A 133 -4.67 -7.92 -6.09
CA GLN A 133 -5.92 -8.67 -6.11
C GLN A 133 -6.55 -8.69 -4.72
N ARG A 134 -7.87 -8.49 -4.67
CA ARG A 134 -8.63 -8.71 -3.45
C ARG A 134 -8.95 -10.20 -3.31
N TRP A 135 -8.40 -10.83 -2.27
CA TRP A 135 -8.50 -12.27 -2.07
C TRP A 135 -9.95 -12.78 -2.14
N GLY A 136 -10.16 -13.79 -2.99
CA GLY A 136 -11.45 -14.44 -3.22
C GLY A 136 -12.42 -13.67 -4.11
N VAL A 137 -12.11 -12.46 -4.60
CA VAL A 137 -13.06 -11.73 -5.48
C VAL A 137 -13.24 -12.41 -6.82
N GLU A 138 -12.15 -12.72 -7.52
CA GLU A 138 -12.21 -13.34 -8.85
C GLU A 138 -12.85 -14.74 -8.80
N ASP A 139 -12.63 -15.47 -7.69
CA ASP A 139 -13.19 -16.81 -7.47
C ASP A 139 -14.63 -16.80 -6.92
N GLY A 140 -15.23 -15.63 -6.68
CA GLY A 140 -16.55 -15.51 -6.04
C GLY A 140 -16.58 -15.91 -4.56
N GLN A 141 -15.41 -16.06 -3.94
CA GLN A 141 -15.18 -16.46 -2.54
C GLN A 141 -14.93 -15.27 -1.59
N LEU A 142 -15.22 -14.03 -1.99
CA LEU A 142 -14.94 -12.84 -1.15
C LEU A 142 -15.53 -12.95 0.26
N SER A 143 -16.73 -13.53 0.41
CA SER A 143 -17.36 -13.74 1.72
C SER A 143 -16.54 -14.67 2.60
N ALA A 144 -16.15 -15.83 2.06
CA ALA A 144 -15.31 -16.81 2.76
C ALA A 144 -13.94 -16.22 3.12
N ALA A 145 -13.26 -15.58 2.15
CA ALA A 145 -11.98 -14.91 2.37
C ALA A 145 -12.09 -13.82 3.47
N SER A 146 -13.17 -13.04 3.48
CA SER A 146 -13.41 -12.04 4.51
C SER A 146 -13.58 -12.65 5.90
N LYS A 147 -14.30 -13.78 6.01
CA LYS A 147 -14.47 -14.49 7.28
C LYS A 147 -13.14 -15.03 7.80
N VAL A 148 -12.31 -15.59 6.91
CA VAL A 148 -10.97 -16.07 7.27
C VAL A 148 -10.10 -14.93 7.79
N ILE A 149 -10.04 -13.80 7.09
CA ILE A 149 -9.27 -12.63 7.54
C ILE A 149 -9.78 -12.13 8.89
N ASN A 150 -11.09 -11.99 9.06
CA ASN A 150 -11.69 -11.49 10.30
C ASN A 150 -11.55 -12.46 11.49
N SER A 151 -11.40 -13.76 11.24
CA SER A 151 -11.14 -14.75 12.29
C SER A 151 -9.76 -14.58 12.97
N GLN A 152 -8.83 -13.88 12.29
CA GLN A 152 -7.45 -13.65 12.75
C GLN A 152 -6.60 -14.93 12.93
N VAL A 153 -7.07 -16.08 12.44
CA VAL A 153 -6.36 -17.37 12.59
C VAL A 153 -4.98 -17.35 11.91
N ILE A 154 -4.88 -16.67 10.76
CA ILE A 154 -3.61 -16.51 10.03
C ILE A 154 -2.61 -15.73 10.89
N ASN A 155 -3.01 -14.55 11.39
CA ASN A 155 -2.15 -13.68 12.19
C ASN A 155 -1.64 -14.39 13.45
N ARG A 156 -2.52 -15.14 14.13
CA ARG A 156 -2.17 -15.85 15.36
C ARG A 156 -1.14 -16.94 15.10
N TYR A 157 -1.40 -17.85 14.16
CA TYR A 157 -0.48 -18.97 13.93
C TYR A 157 0.83 -18.55 13.25
N VAL A 158 0.82 -17.51 12.42
CA VAL A 158 2.07 -16.93 11.91
C VAL A 158 2.88 -16.30 13.04
N ARG A 159 2.25 -15.63 14.01
CA ARG A 159 2.94 -15.10 15.20
C ARG A 159 3.58 -16.21 16.04
N GLU A 160 2.82 -17.26 16.36
CA GLU A 160 3.33 -18.44 17.09
C GLU A 160 4.53 -19.08 16.37
N TYR A 161 4.49 -19.18 15.04
CA TYR A 161 5.63 -19.65 14.24
C TYR A 161 6.86 -18.73 14.37
N ILE A 162 6.69 -17.42 14.24
CA ILE A 162 7.80 -16.46 14.35
C ILE A 162 8.38 -16.46 15.77
N ASP A 163 7.55 -16.71 16.80
CA ASP A 163 7.99 -16.88 18.19
C ASP A 163 8.67 -18.23 18.47
N GLY A 164 8.65 -19.16 17.50
CA GLY A 164 9.25 -20.49 17.64
C GLY A 164 8.41 -21.46 18.47
N GLU A 165 7.14 -21.15 18.75
CA GLU A 165 6.22 -22.04 19.48
C GLU A 165 5.84 -23.28 18.65
N ARG A 166 5.95 -23.17 17.32
CA ARG A 166 5.65 -24.25 16.37
C ARG A 166 6.56 -24.16 15.16
N ASP A 167 6.89 -25.30 14.56
CA ASP A 167 7.60 -25.32 13.28
C ASP A 167 6.67 -24.98 12.08
N ALA A 168 7.26 -24.83 10.90
CA ALA A 168 6.53 -24.45 9.70
C ALA A 168 5.47 -25.49 9.30
N ALA A 169 5.80 -26.78 9.37
CA ALA A 169 4.92 -27.86 8.92
C ALA A 169 3.67 -27.96 9.81
N ALA A 170 3.86 -27.93 11.12
CA ALA A 170 2.77 -27.97 12.07
C ALA A 170 1.94 -26.67 12.03
N THR A 171 2.56 -25.51 11.74
CA THR A 171 1.83 -24.24 11.55
C THR A 171 0.91 -24.29 10.34
N VAL A 172 1.38 -24.82 9.20
CA VAL A 172 0.55 -25.02 8.00
C VAL A 172 -0.61 -25.97 8.27
N ALA A 173 -0.38 -27.07 8.99
CA ALA A 173 -1.45 -28.00 9.36
C ALA A 173 -2.53 -27.32 10.21
N ALA A 174 -2.14 -26.57 11.25
CA ALA A 174 -3.06 -25.84 12.12
C ALA A 174 -3.83 -24.73 11.37
N LEU A 175 -3.15 -24.02 10.46
CA LEU A 175 -3.80 -23.03 9.58
C LEU A 175 -4.88 -23.67 8.73
N ASN A 176 -4.58 -24.79 8.06
CA ASN A 176 -5.54 -25.46 7.20
C ASN A 176 -6.76 -25.97 7.99
N GLU A 177 -6.54 -26.56 9.16
CA GLU A 177 -7.63 -27.01 10.04
C GLU A 177 -8.51 -25.84 10.49
N ALA A 178 -7.91 -24.74 10.96
CA ALA A 178 -8.67 -23.59 11.44
C ALA A 178 -9.41 -22.87 10.32
N ILE A 179 -8.79 -22.71 9.14
CA ILE A 179 -9.43 -22.11 7.96
C ILE A 179 -10.61 -22.96 7.51
N ALA A 180 -10.48 -24.29 7.50
CA ALA A 180 -11.57 -25.20 7.14
C ALA A 180 -12.77 -25.12 8.11
N ALA A 181 -12.55 -24.69 9.35
CA ALA A 181 -13.59 -24.48 10.36
C ALA A 181 -14.25 -23.09 10.31
N VAL A 182 -13.80 -22.18 9.43
CA VAL A 182 -14.42 -20.85 9.26
C VAL A 182 -15.66 -20.99 8.38
N GLU A 183 -16.85 -20.77 8.98
CA GLU A 183 -18.14 -20.78 8.29
C GLU A 183 -18.47 -19.47 7.59
#